data_AF-A0A846QWW2-F1
#
_entry.id   AF-A0A846QWW2-F1
#
_cell.length_a   1.000
_cell.length_b   1.000
_cell.length_c   1.000
_cell.angle_alpha   90.00
_cell.angle_beta   90.00
_cell.angle_gamma   90.00
#
_symmetry.space_group_name_H-M   'P 1'
#
loop_
_entity.id
_entity.type
_entity.pdbx_description
1 polymer ?
#
loop_
_entity_poly.entity_id
_entity_poly.type
_entity_poly.pdbx_seq_one_letter_code
_entity_poly.pdbx_strand_id
1 'polypeptide(L)' 'MGTLLNFRNLYVDSFNECKPGFAVTILKAYSVFCGILLAMAVYAFMYRVITGFDF' A
#
# COMPACT_ATOMS: atom_id res chain seq x y z
N MET A 1 -16.73 13.36 -9.23
CA MET A 1 -16.45 12.52 -8.06
C MET A 1 -15.24 11.65 -8.38
N GLY A 2 -14.05 12.05 -7.94
CA GLY A 2 -12.80 11.38 -8.28
C GLY A 2 -12.41 10.33 -7.24
N THR A 3 -12.56 9.05 -7.57
CA THR A 3 -12.22 7.90 -6.71
C THR A 3 -10.77 7.91 -6.21
N LEU A 4 -9.84 8.39 -7.03
CA LEU A 4 -8.43 8.61 -6.66
C LEU A 4 -8.24 9.65 -5.55
N LEU A 5 -9.02 10.74 -5.59
CA LEU A 5 -8.96 11.78 -4.57
C LEU A 5 -9.48 11.26 -3.23
N ASN A 6 -10.50 10.40 -3.26
CA ASN A 6 -11.07 9.80 -2.05
C ASN A 6 -10.09 8.84 -1.36
N PHE A 7 -9.38 8.01 -2.13
CA PHE A 7 -8.34 7.12 -1.59
C PHE A 7 -7.20 7.88 -0.91
N ARG A 8 -6.74 8.97 -1.55
CA ARG A 8 -5.72 9.83 -0.98
C ARG A 8 -6.19 10.46 0.34
N ASN A 9 -7.44 10.94 0.39
CA ASN A 9 -7.99 11.54 1.61
C ASN A 9 -8.05 10.52 2.75
N LEU A 10 -8.60 9.32 2.50
CA LEU A 10 -8.63 8.24 3.49
C LEU A 10 -7.23 7.89 4.01
N TYR A 11 -6.25 7.80 3.11
CA TYR A 11 -4.87 7.55 3.48
C TYR A 11 -4.30 8.67 4.37
N VAL A 12 -4.50 9.95 4.02
CA VAL A 12 -4.00 11.08 4.81
C VAL A 12 -4.71 11.16 6.16
N ASP A 13 -6.03 10.98 6.18
CA ASP A 13 -6.86 11.02 7.39
C ASP A 13 -6.52 9.91 8.38
N SER A 14 -6.09 8.75 7.89
CA SER A 14 -5.67 7.62 8.75
C SER A 14 -4.49 7.94 9.66
N PHE A 15 -3.74 9.01 9.38
CA PHE A 15 -2.62 9.47 10.19
C PHE A 15 -2.84 10.87 10.79
N ASN A 16 -4.02 11.46 10.61
CA ASN A 16 -4.37 12.69 11.30
C ASN A 16 -4.37 12.42 12.83
N GLU A 17 -3.94 13.42 13.60
CA GLU A 17 -3.79 13.35 15.06
C GLU A 17 -2.73 12.39 15.61
N CYS A 18 -2.03 11.62 14.76
CA CYS A 18 -0.91 10.80 15.22
C CYS A 18 0.29 11.69 15.61
N LYS A 19 0.86 11.44 16.79
CA LYS A 19 2.08 12.08 17.30
C LYS A 19 3.07 11.00 17.73
N PRO A 20 4.40 11.24 17.67
CA PRO A 20 5.09 12.44 17.18
C PRO A 20 5.20 12.48 15.64
N GLY A 21 5.21 13.68 15.03
CA GLY A 21 5.14 13.86 13.57
C GLY A 21 6.27 13.19 12.75
N PHE A 22 7.45 13.03 13.33
CA PHE A 22 8.56 12.30 12.71
C PHE A 22 8.24 10.81 12.54
N ALA A 23 7.75 10.15 13.59
CA ALA A 23 7.35 8.74 13.55
C ALA A 23 6.22 8.51 12.54
N VAL A 24 5.26 9.44 12.47
CA VAL A 24 4.16 9.39 11.49
C VAL A 24 4.66 9.45 10.06
N THR A 25 5.71 10.23 9.79
CA THR A 25 6.29 10.33 8.45
C THR A 25 6.96 9.02 8.02
N ILE A 26 7.69 8.38 8.93
CA ILE A 26 8.27 7.05 8.71
C ILE A 26 7.17 6.01 8.51
N LEU A 27 6.12 6.03 9.34
CA LEU A 27 5.00 5.10 9.26
C LEU A 27 4.23 5.23 7.95
N LYS A 28 4.02 6.46 7.47
CA LYS A 28 3.46 6.74 6.14
C LYS A 28 4.33 6.10 5.05
N ALA A 29 5.63 6.38 5.03
CA ALA A 29 6.53 5.79 4.04
C ALA A 29 6.53 4.26 4.08
N TYR A 30 6.55 3.68 5.28
CA TYR A 30 6.52 2.23 5.48
C TYR A 30 5.20 1.60 5.00
N SER A 31 4.06 2.25 5.24
CA SER A 31 2.76 1.74 4.76
C SER A 31 2.68 1.67 3.23
N VAL A 32 3.26 2.65 2.53
CA VAL A 32 3.39 2.63 1.06
C VAL A 32 4.31 1.49 0.63
N PHE A 33 5.43 1.31 1.32
CA PHE A 33 6.36 0.21 1.06
C PHE A 33 5.68 -1.17 1.21
N CYS A 34 4.90 -1.37 2.27
CA CYS A 34 4.10 -2.58 2.44
C CYS A 34 3.09 -2.79 1.31
N GLY A 35 2.43 -1.72 0.85
CA GLY A 35 1.53 -1.77 -0.31
C GLY A 35 2.24 -2.23 -1.58
N ILE A 36 3.47 -1.76 -1.82
CA ILE A 36 4.30 -2.19 -2.95
C ILE A 36 4.67 -3.67 -2.82
N LEU A 37 5.09 -4.12 -1.64
CA LEU A 37 5.43 -5.54 -1.41
C LEU A 37 4.23 -6.45 -1.65
N LEU A 38 3.04 -6.04 -1.19
CA LEU A 38 1.80 -6.78 -1.47
C LEU A 38 1.50 -6.80 -2.97
N ALA A 39 1.67 -5.69 -3.68
CA ALA A 39 1.49 -5.65 -5.13
C ALA A 39 2.48 -6.58 -5.86
N MET A 40 3.73 -6.66 -5.39
CA MET A 40 4.73 -7.59 -5.93
C MET A 40 4.36 -9.05 -5.66
N ALA A 41 3.86 -9.36 -4.47
CA ALA A 41 3.39 -10.71 -4.14
C ALA A 41 2.20 -11.12 -5.01
N VAL A 42 1.23 -10.22 -5.18
CA VAL A 42 0.09 -10.42 -6.10
C VAL A 42 0.58 -10.60 -7.54
N TYR A 43 1.52 -9.78 -7.99
CA TYR A 43 2.11 -9.92 -9.32
C TYR A 43 2.76 -11.29 -9.52
N ALA A 44 3.63 -11.71 -8.59
CA ALA A 44 4.31 -13.01 -8.67
C ALA A 44 3.31 -14.17 -8.65
N PHE A 45 2.27 -14.07 -7.83
CA PHE A 45 1.18 -15.05 -7.78
C PHE A 45 0.43 -15.11 -9.11
N MET A 46 -0.01 -13.97 -9.63
CA MET A 46 -0.72 -13.88 -10.91
C MET A 46 0.14 -14.38 -12.07
N TYR A 47 1.42 -14.03 -12.09
CA TYR A 47 2.37 -14.53 -13.08
C TYR A 47 2.39 -16.05 -13.08
N ARG A 48 2.51 -16.69 -11.91
CA ARG A 48 2.46 -18.16 -11.79
C ARG A 48 1.10 -18.75 -12.17
N VAL A 49 -0.01 -18.10 -11.84
CA VAL A 49 -1.35 -18.56 -12.26
C VAL A 49 -1.45 -18.57 -13.78
N ILE A 50 -0.87 -17.59 -14.46
CA ILE A 50 -0.95 -17.44 -15.92
C ILE A 50 0.04 -18.36 -16.64
N THR A 51 1.28 -18.52 -16.13
CA THR A 51 2.32 -19.35 -16.76
C THR A 51 2.27 -20.83 -16.34
N GLY A 52 1.42 -21.19 -15.39
CA GLY A 52 1.33 -22.53 -14.81
C GLY A 52 2.16 -22.67 -13.53
N PHE A 53 1.62 -23.43 -12.56
CA PHE A 53 2.32 -23.83 -11.34
C PHE A 53 3.06 -25.16 -11.59
N ASP A 54 4.34 -25.10 -11.93
CA ASP A 54 5.26 -26.21 -11.61
C ASP A 54 5.53 -26.13 -10.09
N PHE A 55 5.01 -27.11 -9.34
CA PHE A 55 5.22 -27.27 -7.89
C PHE A 55 6.47 -28.08 -7.60
#